data_AF-A0A0Q4J7J5-F1
#
_entry.id   AF-A0A0Q4J7J5-F1
#
_cell.length_a   1.000
_cell.length_b   1.000
_cell.length_c   1.000
_cell.angle_alpha   90.00
_cell.angle_beta   90.00
_cell.angle_gamma   90.00
#
_symmetry.space_group_name_H-M   'P 1'
#
loop_
_entity.id
_entity.type
_entity.pdbx_description
1 polymer ?
#
loop_
_entity_poly.entity_id
_entity_poly.type
_entity_poly.pdbx_seq_one_letter_code
_entity_poly.pdbx_strand_id
1 'polypeptide(L)'
;MPMKIISGGQTGVDRAAFDFALAKGIPHGGFVPRNRRAADGVLDPRYTVVEIASDDVKDRTHLNVELADLTLIFTSGKPTGGTEATLSHARNILQPPERVLHIDFAAAGLSEDASVDAAIHDWLKAQTPWATLNIAGPRAEEQPAIYLKTLSTLLRLSAKGILPDFTARETADRSFDQFMNNFRHWDVIRWTVSMGLFAFIATAVAAVVAANLDATVRLTVWAWTAFALSGICLLWTYLLIRLWRYHNIAWERTMRLVNGAYDPRTAMRLCETLPFKLNWSTASALFILIFAVLAIAGFDVGIWCLARQT
;
A
#
# COMPACT_ATOMS: atom_id res chain seq x y z
N MET A 1 15.69 -12.73 9.44
CA MET A 1 14.37 -12.09 9.61
C MET A 1 13.71 -11.96 8.24
N PRO A 2 12.36 -11.89 8.13
CA PRO A 2 11.72 -11.75 6.83
C PRO A 2 12.02 -10.38 6.23
N MET A 3 12.65 -10.38 5.06
CA MET A 3 12.88 -9.20 4.23
C MET A 3 11.59 -8.74 3.54
N LYS A 4 11.40 -7.43 3.41
CA LYS A 4 10.40 -6.78 2.57
C LYS A 4 11.08 -5.91 1.49
N ILE A 5 10.59 -5.97 0.26
CA ILE A 5 11.00 -5.07 -0.82
C ILE A 5 9.98 -3.94 -0.94
N ILE A 6 10.43 -2.68 -0.90
CA ILE A 6 9.57 -1.54 -1.20
C ILE A 6 10.03 -0.80 -2.44
N SER A 7 9.08 -0.20 -3.15
CA SER A 7 9.34 0.62 -4.32
C SER A 7 8.15 1.52 -4.65
N GLY A 8 8.31 2.40 -5.63
CA GLY A 8 7.31 3.40 -6.01
C GLY A 8 6.41 3.04 -7.20
N GLY A 9 6.49 1.81 -7.71
CA GLY A 9 5.59 1.26 -8.73
C GLY A 9 5.70 1.85 -10.14
N GLN A 10 6.66 2.74 -10.40
CA GLN A 10 6.86 3.30 -11.74
C GLN A 10 7.38 2.23 -12.73
N THR A 11 7.32 2.51 -14.03
CA THR A 11 8.03 1.72 -15.06
C THR A 11 9.54 1.65 -14.77
N GLY A 12 10.25 0.71 -15.39
CA GLY A 12 11.70 0.59 -15.19
C GLY A 12 12.07 -0.15 -13.90
N VAL A 13 12.93 0.45 -13.09
CA VAL A 13 13.50 -0.20 -11.89
C VAL A 13 12.42 -0.58 -10.87
N ASP A 14 11.50 0.34 -10.59
CA ASP A 14 10.46 0.13 -9.59
C ASP A 14 9.56 -1.07 -9.94
N ARG A 15 9.20 -1.20 -11.23
CA ARG A 15 8.39 -2.33 -11.70
C ARG A 15 9.16 -3.64 -11.63
N ALA A 16 10.43 -3.65 -12.01
CA ALA A 16 11.28 -4.83 -11.91
C ALA A 16 11.42 -5.32 -10.46
N ALA A 17 11.53 -4.40 -9.50
CA ALA A 17 11.56 -4.73 -8.08
C ALA A 17 10.27 -5.42 -7.61
N PHE A 18 9.11 -4.89 -8.02
CA PHE A 18 7.82 -5.51 -7.71
C PHE A 18 7.60 -6.86 -8.40
N ASP A 19 7.96 -6.98 -9.67
CA ASP A 19 7.83 -8.24 -10.40
C ASP A 19 8.74 -9.32 -9.82
N PHE A 20 9.99 -8.96 -9.48
CA PHE A 20 10.91 -9.83 -8.76
C PHE A 20 10.32 -10.29 -7.42
N ALA A 21 9.89 -9.34 -6.58
CA ALA A 21 9.36 -9.66 -5.26
C ALA A 21 8.09 -10.51 -5.34
N LEU A 22 7.21 -10.24 -6.31
CA LEU A 22 6.01 -11.02 -6.56
C LEU A 22 6.36 -12.44 -7.02
N ALA A 23 7.31 -12.58 -7.95
CA ALA A 23 7.74 -13.88 -8.49
C ALA A 23 8.47 -14.74 -7.45
N LYS A 24 9.24 -14.12 -6.56
CA LYS A 24 9.99 -14.78 -5.47
C LYS A 24 9.22 -14.85 -4.15
N GLY A 25 7.97 -14.39 -4.15
CA GLY A 25 7.13 -14.39 -2.97
C GLY A 25 7.62 -13.55 -1.79
N ILE A 26 8.51 -12.62 -2.07
CA ILE A 26 9.04 -11.69 -1.09
C ILE A 26 7.92 -10.70 -0.74
N PRO A 27 7.64 -10.46 0.56
CA PRO A 27 6.76 -9.38 0.97
C PRO A 27 7.15 -8.09 0.25
N HIS A 28 6.18 -7.43 -0.38
CA HIS A 28 6.44 -6.17 -1.08
C HIS A 28 5.40 -5.10 -0.78
N GLY A 29 5.78 -3.86 -1.04
CA GLY A 29 4.84 -2.75 -1.07
C GLY A 29 5.55 -1.41 -1.25
N GLY A 30 5.11 -0.39 -0.55
CA GLY A 30 5.65 0.95 -0.68
C GLY A 30 4.57 1.95 -1.09
N PHE A 31 4.98 3.20 -1.20
CA PHE A 31 4.12 4.32 -1.47
C PHE A 31 4.10 4.62 -2.96
N VAL A 32 2.90 4.84 -3.48
CA VAL A 32 2.66 5.23 -4.88
C VAL A 32 1.82 6.49 -4.93
N PRO A 33 1.89 7.28 -6.02
CA PRO A 33 1.06 8.47 -6.16
C PRO A 33 -0.43 8.11 -6.10
N ARG A 34 -1.27 9.13 -5.86
CA ARG A 34 -2.73 8.99 -5.93
C ARG A 34 -3.17 8.28 -7.21
N ASN A 35 -4.23 7.48 -7.09
CA ASN A 35 -4.78 6.66 -8.19
C ASN A 35 -3.78 5.62 -8.73
N ARG A 36 -2.74 5.30 -7.96
CA ARG A 36 -1.67 4.36 -8.33
C ARG A 36 -1.02 4.71 -9.67
N ARG A 37 -0.84 6.00 -9.95
CA ARG A 37 -0.38 6.48 -11.25
C ARG A 37 1.07 6.08 -11.53
N ALA A 38 1.28 5.50 -12.70
CA ALA A 38 2.57 5.22 -13.33
C ALA A 38 2.58 5.80 -14.77
N ALA A 39 3.72 5.76 -15.44
CA ALA A 39 3.92 6.27 -16.79
C ALA A 39 3.13 5.46 -17.84
N ASP A 40 2.94 4.17 -17.58
CA ASP A 40 2.17 3.23 -18.39
C ASP A 40 0.67 3.17 -17.99
N GLY A 41 0.22 4.05 -17.11
CA GLY A 41 -1.17 4.13 -16.65
C GLY A 41 -1.34 3.76 -15.17
N VAL A 42 -2.47 3.14 -14.83
CA VAL A 42 -2.76 2.73 -13.45
C VAL A 42 -2.00 1.46 -13.12
N LEU A 43 -1.24 1.48 -12.03
CA LEU A 43 -0.50 0.32 -11.53
C LEU A 43 -1.45 -0.85 -11.21
N ASP A 44 -1.13 -2.02 -11.75
CA ASP A 44 -1.92 -3.25 -11.62
C ASP A 44 -2.30 -3.54 -10.13
N PRO A 45 -3.56 -3.89 -9.83
CA PRO A 45 -4.00 -4.22 -8.47
C PRO A 45 -3.24 -5.36 -7.80
N ARG A 46 -2.52 -6.20 -8.55
CA ARG A 46 -1.69 -7.30 -8.01
C ARG A 46 -0.62 -6.84 -7.03
N TYR A 47 -0.16 -5.58 -7.15
CA TYR A 47 0.85 -5.02 -6.26
C TYR A 47 0.23 -4.42 -5.00
N THR A 48 0.70 -4.86 -3.84
CA THR A 48 0.20 -4.41 -2.54
C THR A 48 0.89 -3.11 -2.11
N VAL A 49 0.36 -1.96 -2.50
CA VAL A 49 0.95 -0.63 -2.26
C VAL A 49 0.02 0.30 -1.50
N VAL A 50 0.59 1.35 -0.90
CA VAL A 50 -0.12 2.42 -0.21
C VAL A 50 -0.17 3.65 -1.10
N GLU A 51 -1.36 4.07 -1.51
CA GLU A 51 -1.53 5.34 -2.23
C GLU A 51 -1.40 6.51 -1.25
N ILE A 52 -0.58 7.49 -1.62
CA ILE A 52 -0.53 8.78 -0.92
C ILE A 52 -1.56 9.75 -1.50
N ALA A 53 -1.89 10.80 -0.75
CA ALA A 53 -2.82 11.82 -1.21
C ALA A 53 -2.28 12.68 -2.36
N SER A 54 -0.96 12.78 -2.47
CA SER A 54 -0.26 13.58 -3.48
C SER A 54 -0.10 12.85 -4.81
N ASP A 55 -0.13 13.62 -5.89
CA ASP A 55 0.20 13.16 -7.24
C ASP A 55 1.70 13.34 -7.54
N ASP A 56 2.46 14.03 -6.66
CA ASP A 56 3.89 14.25 -6.84
C ASP A 56 4.67 12.96 -6.59
N VAL A 57 5.48 12.58 -7.58
CA VAL A 57 6.37 11.42 -7.52
C VAL A 57 7.46 11.61 -6.46
N LYS A 58 7.82 12.84 -6.11
CA LYS A 58 8.81 13.12 -5.06
C LYS A 58 8.31 12.67 -3.69
N ASP A 59 7.07 12.97 -3.35
CA ASP A 59 6.50 12.65 -2.02
C ASP A 59 6.51 11.14 -1.76
N ARG A 60 6.08 10.34 -2.75
CA ARG A 60 6.12 8.87 -2.62
C ARG A 60 7.55 8.35 -2.55
N THR A 61 8.49 9.03 -3.19
CA THR A 61 9.89 8.59 -3.28
C THR A 61 10.60 8.84 -1.97
N HIS A 62 10.37 10.00 -1.36
CA HIS A 62 10.87 10.32 -0.02
C HIS A 62 10.33 9.32 1.01
N LEU A 63 9.02 9.05 1.02
CA LEU A 63 8.43 8.08 1.95
C LEU A 63 9.01 6.67 1.79
N ASN A 64 9.26 6.22 0.55
CA ASN A 64 9.89 4.91 0.32
C ASN A 64 11.35 4.87 0.77
N VAL A 65 12.08 5.98 0.71
CA VAL A 65 13.44 6.08 1.24
C VAL A 65 13.41 6.10 2.77
N GLU A 66 12.59 6.96 3.36
CA GLU A 66 12.48 7.18 4.81
C GLU A 66 12.03 5.92 5.58
N LEU A 67 11.20 5.08 4.96
CA LEU A 67 10.65 3.86 5.58
C LEU A 67 11.43 2.59 5.21
N ALA A 68 12.56 2.71 4.52
CA ALA A 68 13.47 1.61 4.29
C ALA A 68 14.67 1.64 5.24
N ASP A 69 15.19 0.46 5.57
CA ASP A 69 16.46 0.36 6.29
C ASP A 69 17.64 0.64 5.35
N LEU A 70 17.48 0.22 4.08
CA LEU A 70 18.47 0.32 3.01
C LEU A 70 17.81 0.74 1.69
N THR A 71 18.53 1.53 0.89
CA THR A 71 18.08 1.91 -0.46
C THR A 71 19.10 1.49 -1.50
N LEU A 72 18.67 0.64 -2.44
CA LEU A 72 19.44 0.20 -3.60
C LEU A 72 18.94 0.93 -4.86
N ILE A 73 19.82 1.68 -5.50
CA ILE A 73 19.50 2.47 -6.69
C ILE A 73 20.23 1.89 -7.90
N PHE A 74 19.50 1.64 -8.98
CA PHE A 74 20.06 1.18 -10.25
C PHE A 74 19.97 2.27 -11.32
N THR A 75 21.04 2.46 -12.09
CA THR A 75 21.05 3.27 -13.31
C THR A 75 21.91 2.62 -14.40
N SER A 76 21.77 3.08 -15.64
CA SER A 76 22.72 2.83 -16.73
C SER A 76 23.25 4.18 -17.20
N GLY A 77 24.41 4.57 -16.68
CA GLY A 77 25.01 5.90 -16.77
C GLY A 77 24.74 6.73 -15.51
N LYS A 78 25.28 7.96 -15.52
CA LYS A 78 25.11 8.91 -14.41
C LYS A 78 23.62 9.13 -14.10
N PRO A 79 23.22 9.15 -12.81
CA PRO A 79 21.86 9.46 -12.44
C PRO A 79 21.52 10.89 -12.87
N THR A 80 20.31 11.09 -13.40
CA THR A 80 19.80 12.41 -13.79
C THR A 80 18.39 12.60 -13.28
N GLY A 81 17.93 13.85 -13.20
CA GLY A 81 16.54 14.20 -12.91
C GLY A 81 16.01 13.58 -11.62
N GLY A 82 14.91 12.82 -11.71
CA GLY A 82 14.27 12.19 -10.54
C GLY A 82 15.16 11.17 -9.82
N THR A 83 16.02 10.46 -10.54
CA THR A 83 16.91 9.45 -9.93
C THR A 83 18.05 10.10 -9.16
N GLU A 84 18.62 11.19 -9.69
CA GLU A 84 19.64 11.98 -8.98
C GLU A 84 19.08 12.62 -7.71
N ALA A 85 17.85 13.16 -7.77
CA ALA A 85 17.16 13.67 -6.60
C ALA A 85 16.92 12.57 -5.55
N THR A 86 16.53 11.37 -5.99
CA THR A 86 16.34 10.20 -5.10
C THR A 86 17.63 9.81 -4.41
N LEU A 87 18.74 9.71 -5.15
CA LEU A 87 20.05 9.34 -4.60
C LEU A 87 20.53 10.38 -3.57
N SER A 88 20.38 11.66 -3.89
CA SER A 88 20.77 12.75 -3.00
C SER A 88 19.92 12.76 -1.73
N HIS A 89 18.60 12.62 -1.86
CA HIS A 89 17.69 12.53 -0.73
C HIS A 89 17.99 11.30 0.15
N ALA A 90 18.20 10.13 -0.46
CA ALA A 90 18.52 8.90 0.27
C ALA A 90 19.79 9.01 1.11
N ARG A 91 20.87 9.58 0.56
CA ARG A 91 22.12 9.77 1.30
C ARG A 91 21.99 10.77 2.47
N ASN A 92 21.05 11.71 2.37
CA ASN A 92 20.80 12.68 3.43
C ASN A 92 19.96 12.06 4.56
N ILE A 93 18.91 11.31 4.21
CA ILE A 93 17.95 10.73 5.15
C ILE A 93 18.47 9.46 5.83
N LEU A 94 19.04 8.53 5.05
CA LEU A 94 19.51 7.25 5.58
C LEU A 94 20.94 7.42 6.10
N GLN A 95 21.05 7.50 7.43
CA GLN A 95 22.33 7.57 8.13
C GLN A 95 22.71 6.21 8.74
N PRO A 96 23.96 5.75 8.57
CA PRO A 96 25.03 6.42 7.84
C PRO A 96 24.86 6.27 6.31
N PRO A 97 25.51 7.11 5.47
CA PRO A 97 25.28 7.16 4.01
C PRO A 97 25.54 5.83 3.29
N GLU A 98 26.31 4.94 3.89
CA GLU A 98 26.56 3.56 3.47
C GLU A 98 25.29 2.70 3.48
N ARG A 99 24.16 3.18 4.04
CA ARG A 99 22.83 2.56 3.88
C ARG A 99 22.23 2.75 2.47
N VAL A 100 22.93 3.46 1.59
CA VAL A 100 22.53 3.68 0.21
C VAL A 100 23.60 3.14 -0.73
N LEU A 101 23.23 2.16 -1.55
CA LEU A 101 24.09 1.69 -2.64
C LEU A 101 23.53 2.15 -3.98
N HIS A 102 24.41 2.73 -4.80
CA HIS A 102 24.11 3.07 -6.19
C HIS A 102 24.93 2.19 -7.12
N ILE A 103 24.24 1.45 -7.99
CA ILE A 103 24.83 0.64 -9.05
C ILE A 103 24.59 1.34 -10.39
N ASP A 104 25.68 1.73 -11.04
CA ASP A 104 25.68 2.20 -12.42
C ASP A 104 26.15 1.07 -13.35
N PHE A 105 25.22 0.51 -14.12
CA PHE A 105 25.49 -0.56 -15.10
C PHE A 105 26.37 -0.14 -16.29
N ALA A 106 26.66 1.16 -16.45
CA ALA A 106 27.56 1.67 -17.49
C ALA A 106 28.93 2.08 -16.93
N ALA A 107 29.15 1.99 -15.61
CA ALA A 107 30.42 2.36 -15.00
C ALA A 107 31.53 1.35 -15.36
N ALA A 108 32.72 1.88 -15.68
CA ALA A 108 33.92 1.07 -15.88
C ALA A 108 34.26 0.29 -14.59
N GLY A 109 34.41 -1.03 -14.68
CA GLY A 109 34.65 -1.93 -13.55
C GLY A 109 33.41 -2.66 -13.00
N LEU A 110 32.20 -2.22 -13.38
CA LEU A 110 30.93 -2.93 -13.11
C LEU A 110 30.27 -3.46 -14.39
N SER A 111 31.04 -3.57 -15.49
CA SER A 111 30.55 -4.04 -16.79
C SER A 111 30.18 -5.52 -16.80
N GLU A 112 30.62 -6.28 -15.79
CA GLU A 112 30.35 -7.70 -15.64
C GLU A 112 29.32 -7.95 -14.53
N ASP A 113 28.37 -8.84 -14.82
CA ASP A 113 27.32 -9.27 -13.89
C ASP A 113 27.89 -9.75 -12.54
N ALA A 114 29.04 -10.43 -12.56
CA ALA A 114 29.69 -10.93 -11.35
C ALA A 114 30.15 -9.82 -10.41
N SER A 115 30.69 -8.72 -10.95
CA SER A 115 31.15 -7.56 -10.17
C SER A 115 29.98 -6.82 -9.53
N VAL A 116 28.88 -6.65 -10.26
CA VAL A 116 27.64 -6.07 -9.72
C VAL A 116 27.10 -6.91 -8.57
N ASP A 117 27.00 -8.22 -8.78
CA ASP A 117 26.46 -9.13 -7.78
C ASP A 117 27.33 -9.15 -6.51
N ALA A 118 28.67 -9.11 -6.65
CA ALA A 118 29.61 -9.03 -5.53
C ALA A 118 29.47 -7.72 -4.74
N ALA A 119 29.42 -6.57 -5.44
CA ALA A 119 29.26 -5.26 -4.80
C ALA A 119 27.97 -5.18 -3.97
N ILE A 120 26.85 -5.69 -4.50
CA ILE A 120 25.57 -5.71 -3.77
C ILE A 120 25.64 -6.68 -2.58
N HIS A 121 26.26 -7.85 -2.74
CA HIS A 121 26.40 -8.81 -1.65
C HIS A 121 27.22 -8.26 -0.48
N ASP A 122 28.39 -7.73 -0.77
CA ASP A 122 29.31 -7.19 0.25
C ASP A 122 28.64 -6.04 1.00
N TRP A 123 27.92 -5.18 0.27
CA TRP A 123 27.14 -4.10 0.86
C TRP A 123 26.03 -4.62 1.77
N LEU A 124 25.14 -5.52 1.30
CA LEU A 124 24.05 -6.06 2.12
C LEU A 124 24.56 -6.77 3.38
N LYS A 125 25.70 -7.45 3.27
CA LYS A 125 26.36 -8.13 4.40
C LYS A 125 26.89 -7.13 5.41
N ALA A 126 27.53 -6.05 4.97
CA ALA A 126 28.04 -5.00 5.84
C ALA A 126 26.93 -4.24 6.58
N GLN A 127 25.73 -4.17 6.02
CA GLN A 127 24.59 -3.43 6.59
C GLN A 127 23.62 -4.30 7.42
N THR A 128 23.96 -5.55 7.72
CA THR A 128 23.09 -6.45 8.52
C THR A 128 23.07 -6.04 10.00
N PRO A 129 21.90 -6.06 10.69
CA PRO A 129 20.59 -6.49 10.21
C PRO A 129 19.78 -5.37 9.53
N TRP A 130 18.98 -5.77 8.55
CA TRP A 130 17.98 -4.94 7.89
C TRP A 130 16.75 -5.80 7.57
N ALA A 131 15.58 -5.17 7.49
CA ALA A 131 14.29 -5.81 7.22
C ALA A 131 13.63 -5.28 5.95
N THR A 132 13.86 -4.02 5.59
CA THR A 132 13.23 -3.37 4.43
C THR A 132 14.28 -2.83 3.46
N LEU A 133 14.23 -3.31 2.22
CA LEU A 133 15.06 -2.82 1.12
C LEU A 133 14.19 -2.04 0.14
N ASN A 134 14.44 -0.73 0.00
CA ASN A 134 13.90 0.07 -1.08
C ASN A 134 14.73 -0.15 -2.35
N ILE A 135 14.07 -0.38 -3.48
CA ILE A 135 14.72 -0.50 -4.80
C ILE A 135 14.14 0.58 -5.71
N ALA A 136 15.00 1.44 -6.24
CA ALA A 136 14.60 2.61 -7.01
C ALA A 136 15.52 2.90 -8.21
N GLY A 137 15.04 3.65 -9.18
CA GLY A 137 15.84 4.11 -10.31
C GLY A 137 14.99 4.73 -11.43
N PRO A 138 15.56 4.89 -12.64
CA PRO A 138 14.91 5.61 -13.72
C PRO A 138 13.76 4.81 -14.31
N ARG A 139 12.90 5.55 -15.01
CA ARG A 139 11.74 4.99 -15.69
C ARG A 139 12.14 4.27 -16.97
N ALA A 140 11.29 3.36 -17.46
CA ALA A 140 11.60 2.64 -18.70
C ALA A 140 11.70 3.58 -19.90
N GLU A 141 10.91 4.65 -19.94
CA GLU A 141 10.98 5.66 -21.00
C GLU A 141 12.28 6.48 -20.97
N GLU A 142 12.92 6.62 -19.80
CA GLU A 142 14.21 7.29 -19.65
C GLU A 142 15.36 6.34 -19.99
N GLN A 143 15.23 5.07 -19.60
CA GLN A 143 16.23 4.02 -19.84
C GLN A 143 15.55 2.68 -20.21
N PRO A 144 15.30 2.41 -21.50
CA PRO A 144 14.50 1.26 -21.94
C PRO A 144 14.98 -0.11 -21.45
N ALA A 145 16.29 -0.30 -21.30
CA ALA A 145 16.87 -1.56 -20.85
C ALA A 145 16.90 -1.73 -19.31
N ILE A 146 16.57 -0.69 -18.54
CA ILE A 146 16.82 -0.70 -17.08
C ILE A 146 15.94 -1.71 -16.34
N TYR A 147 14.72 -1.94 -16.81
CA TYR A 147 13.83 -2.96 -16.25
C TYR A 147 14.48 -4.35 -16.29
N LEU A 148 14.93 -4.77 -17.48
CA LEU A 148 15.51 -6.10 -17.68
C LEU A 148 16.83 -6.26 -16.93
N LYS A 149 17.70 -5.23 -16.93
CA LYS A 149 18.96 -5.24 -16.17
C LYS A 149 18.73 -5.36 -14.66
N THR A 150 17.72 -4.65 -14.14
CA THR A 150 17.34 -4.74 -12.73
C THR A 150 16.80 -6.13 -12.41
N LEU A 151 15.83 -6.62 -13.17
CA LEU A 151 15.19 -7.91 -12.93
C LEU A 151 16.20 -9.06 -13.01
N SER A 152 17.07 -9.08 -14.02
CA SER A 152 18.12 -10.11 -14.14
C SER A 152 19.07 -10.08 -12.95
N THR A 153 19.49 -8.90 -12.51
CA THR A 153 20.36 -8.74 -11.34
C THR A 153 19.71 -9.27 -10.07
N LEU A 154 18.46 -8.89 -9.80
CA LEU A 154 17.74 -9.39 -8.62
C LEU A 154 17.55 -10.92 -8.66
N LEU A 155 17.25 -11.48 -9.83
CA LEU A 155 17.15 -12.93 -10.03
C LEU A 155 18.49 -13.65 -9.80
N ARG A 156 19.61 -13.10 -10.29
CA ARG A 156 20.95 -13.67 -10.03
C ARG A 156 21.31 -13.62 -8.56
N LEU A 157 21.05 -12.50 -7.88
CA LEU A 157 21.28 -12.36 -6.43
C LEU A 157 20.46 -13.38 -5.63
N SER A 158 19.19 -13.59 -6.02
CA SER A 158 18.32 -14.61 -5.43
C SER A 158 18.83 -16.03 -5.66
N ALA A 159 19.24 -16.36 -6.90
CA ALA A 159 19.81 -17.67 -7.23
C ALA A 159 21.12 -17.97 -6.48
N LYS A 160 21.89 -16.93 -6.12
CA LYS A 160 23.11 -17.02 -5.30
C LYS A 160 22.82 -17.05 -3.78
N GLY A 161 21.55 -16.99 -3.36
CA GLY A 161 21.15 -16.96 -1.96
C GLY A 161 21.46 -15.64 -1.24
N ILE A 162 21.81 -14.58 -1.98
CA ILE A 162 22.11 -13.25 -1.43
C ILE A 162 20.81 -12.54 -1.06
N LEU A 163 19.84 -12.56 -1.98
CA LEU A 163 18.47 -12.18 -1.68
C LEU A 163 17.66 -13.45 -1.37
N PRO A 164 16.69 -13.38 -0.44
CA PRO A 164 15.86 -14.52 -0.11
C PRO A 164 15.06 -14.96 -1.35
N ASP A 165 15.02 -16.25 -1.57
CA ASP A 165 14.13 -16.93 -2.50
C ASP A 165 13.12 -17.70 -1.64
N PHE A 166 11.85 -17.31 -1.67
CA PHE A 166 10.82 -18.13 -1.03
C PHE A 166 10.32 -19.13 -2.04
N THR A 167 10.29 -20.40 -1.65
CA THR A 167 9.57 -21.41 -2.42
C THR A 167 8.11 -20.97 -2.62
N ALA A 168 7.46 -21.49 -3.67
CA ALA A 168 6.03 -21.21 -3.89
C ALA A 168 5.20 -21.53 -2.63
N ARG A 169 5.60 -22.57 -1.89
CA ARG A 169 4.99 -22.97 -0.63
C ARG A 169 5.18 -21.93 0.48
N GLU A 170 6.41 -21.52 0.77
CA GLU A 170 6.68 -20.48 1.78
C GLU A 170 6.00 -19.15 1.44
N THR A 171 5.92 -18.84 0.15
CA THR A 171 5.19 -17.67 -0.36
C THR A 171 3.70 -17.75 -0.05
N ALA A 172 3.09 -18.90 -0.34
CA ALA A 172 1.68 -19.15 -0.07
C ALA A 172 1.40 -19.09 1.44
N ASP A 173 2.25 -19.72 2.26
CA ASP A 173 2.12 -19.74 3.72
C ASP A 173 2.17 -18.33 4.30
N ARG A 174 3.14 -17.52 3.87
CA ARG A 174 3.24 -16.12 4.33
C ARG A 174 2.07 -15.26 3.89
N SER A 175 1.62 -15.41 2.63
CA SER A 175 0.44 -14.68 2.16
C SER A 175 -0.80 -15.08 2.94
N PHE A 176 -0.92 -16.38 3.25
CA PHE A 176 -2.00 -16.94 4.05
C PHE A 176 -1.98 -16.36 5.47
N ASP A 177 -0.86 -16.45 6.17
CA ASP A 177 -0.69 -15.93 7.53
C ASP A 177 -0.94 -14.42 7.60
N GLN A 178 -0.41 -13.66 6.64
CA GLN A 178 -0.64 -12.22 6.55
C GLN A 178 -2.12 -11.90 6.32
N PHE A 179 -2.78 -12.62 5.42
CA PHE A 179 -4.20 -12.43 5.16
C PHE A 179 -5.05 -12.73 6.40
N MET A 180 -4.78 -13.85 7.09
CA MET A 180 -5.48 -14.23 8.32
C MET A 180 -5.29 -13.19 9.42
N ASN A 181 -4.06 -12.72 9.63
CA ASN A 181 -3.76 -11.67 10.61
C ASN A 181 -4.44 -10.36 10.25
N ASN A 182 -4.37 -9.92 9.00
CA ASN A 182 -5.05 -8.69 8.56
C ASN A 182 -6.56 -8.81 8.75
N PHE A 183 -7.17 -9.92 8.34
CA PHE A 183 -8.60 -10.11 8.50
C PHE A 183 -9.03 -9.97 9.97
N ARG A 184 -8.34 -10.62 10.91
CA ARG A 184 -8.67 -10.51 12.34
C ARG A 184 -8.72 -9.07 12.86
N HIS A 185 -7.75 -8.24 12.46
CA HIS A 185 -7.70 -6.85 12.92
C HIS A 185 -8.80 -6.00 12.28
N TRP A 186 -8.96 -6.09 10.97
CA TRP A 186 -9.90 -5.23 10.26
C TRP A 186 -11.36 -5.69 10.42
N ASP A 187 -11.59 -6.98 10.71
CA ASP A 187 -12.91 -7.51 11.06
C ASP A 187 -13.43 -6.87 12.36
N VAL A 188 -12.57 -6.74 13.37
CA VAL A 188 -12.91 -6.03 14.61
C VAL A 188 -13.17 -4.55 14.32
N ILE A 189 -12.34 -3.90 13.51
CA ILE A 189 -12.47 -2.47 13.17
C ILE A 189 -13.80 -2.21 12.43
N ARG A 190 -14.12 -2.98 11.38
CA ARG A 190 -15.32 -2.73 10.56
C ARG A 190 -16.62 -2.85 11.36
N TRP A 191 -16.67 -3.72 12.37
CA TRP A 191 -17.80 -3.83 13.29
C TRP A 191 -17.79 -2.76 14.37
N THR A 192 -16.70 -2.68 15.14
CA THR A 192 -16.63 -1.86 16.35
C THR A 192 -16.72 -0.37 16.02
N VAL A 193 -16.00 0.09 14.99
CA VAL A 193 -16.03 1.50 14.61
C VAL A 193 -17.39 1.88 14.04
N SER A 194 -18.00 1.03 13.22
CA SER A 194 -19.36 1.26 12.72
C SER A 194 -20.38 1.37 13.86
N MET A 195 -20.34 0.46 14.83
CA MET A 195 -21.22 0.52 16.00
C MET A 195 -20.95 1.75 16.88
N GLY A 196 -19.69 2.10 17.10
CA GLY A 196 -19.31 3.32 17.81
C GLY A 196 -19.81 4.59 17.13
N LEU A 197 -19.73 4.64 15.79
CA LEU A 197 -20.27 5.75 15.01
C LEU A 197 -21.80 5.84 15.11
N PHE A 198 -22.53 4.72 15.11
CA PHE A 198 -23.97 4.76 15.37
C PHE A 198 -24.30 5.32 16.76
N ALA A 199 -23.59 4.89 17.80
CA ALA A 199 -23.77 5.42 19.14
C ALA A 199 -23.43 6.92 19.23
N PHE A 200 -22.36 7.34 18.56
CA PHE A 200 -21.97 8.75 18.47
C PHE A 200 -23.04 9.61 17.78
N ILE A 201 -23.53 9.17 16.61
CA ILE A 201 -24.61 9.83 15.87
C ILE A 201 -25.86 9.95 16.74
N ALA A 202 -26.30 8.86 17.36
CA ALA A 202 -27.48 8.85 18.22
C ALA A 202 -27.33 9.81 19.41
N THR A 203 -26.15 9.86 20.04
CA THR A 203 -25.85 10.74 21.16
C THR A 203 -25.84 12.20 20.73
N ALA A 204 -25.23 12.53 19.59
CA ALA A 204 -25.21 13.88 19.05
C ALA A 204 -26.63 14.39 18.75
N VAL A 205 -27.46 13.57 18.09
CA VAL A 205 -28.86 13.88 17.82
C VAL A 205 -29.63 14.10 19.12
N ALA A 206 -29.50 13.19 20.10
CA ALA A 206 -30.17 13.30 21.39
C ALA A 206 -29.76 14.57 22.17
N ALA A 207 -28.48 14.94 22.12
CA ALA A 207 -27.98 16.15 22.76
C ALA A 207 -28.62 17.42 22.18
N VAL A 208 -28.75 17.51 20.85
CA VAL A 208 -29.41 18.67 20.21
C VAL A 208 -30.90 18.71 20.52
N VAL A 209 -31.58 17.55 20.56
CA VAL A 209 -33.01 17.46 20.94
C VAL A 209 -33.23 17.93 22.38
N ALA A 210 -32.38 17.48 23.31
CA ALA A 210 -32.51 17.79 24.74
C ALA A 210 -32.06 19.21 25.09
N ALA A 211 -31.29 19.87 24.23
CA ALA A 211 -30.80 21.22 24.48
C ALA A 211 -31.95 22.23 24.56
N ASN A 212 -31.98 22.98 25.66
CA ASN A 212 -32.94 24.08 25.84
C ASN A 212 -32.44 25.33 25.11
N LEU A 213 -32.64 25.35 23.79
CA LEU A 213 -32.20 26.43 22.90
C LEU A 213 -33.40 27.17 22.31
N ASP A 214 -33.24 28.47 22.12
CA ASP A 214 -34.14 29.29 21.31
C ASP A 214 -34.29 28.72 19.90
N ALA A 215 -35.46 28.90 19.28
CA ALA A 215 -35.79 28.26 18.00
C ALA A 215 -34.76 28.55 16.89
N THR A 216 -34.30 29.80 16.78
CA THR A 216 -33.31 30.21 15.78
C THR A 216 -31.94 29.57 16.05
N VAL A 217 -31.48 29.59 17.31
CA VAL A 217 -30.21 28.97 17.71
C VAL A 217 -30.26 27.46 17.50
N ARG A 218 -31.40 26.84 17.79
CA ARG A 218 -31.64 25.40 17.60
C ARG A 218 -31.52 25.00 16.13
N LEU A 219 -32.07 25.79 15.20
CA LEU A 219 -31.92 25.52 13.76
C LEU A 219 -30.46 25.60 13.32
N THR A 220 -29.69 26.55 13.84
CA THR A 220 -28.25 26.67 13.54
C THR A 220 -27.47 25.49 14.08
N VAL A 221 -27.73 25.08 15.32
CA VAL A 221 -27.08 23.91 15.94
C VAL A 221 -27.41 22.63 15.17
N TRP A 222 -28.68 22.44 14.76
CA TRP A 222 -29.06 21.31 13.90
C TRP A 222 -28.32 21.31 12.57
N ALA A 223 -28.24 22.45 11.89
CA ALA A 223 -27.59 22.54 10.59
C ALA A 223 -26.13 22.07 10.66
N TRP A 224 -25.35 22.64 11.59
CA TRP A 224 -23.93 22.31 11.73
C TRP A 224 -23.70 20.89 12.26
N THR A 225 -24.55 20.40 13.17
CA THR A 225 -24.50 19.00 13.62
C THR A 225 -24.75 18.06 12.45
N ALA A 226 -25.77 18.32 11.62
CA ALA A 226 -26.11 17.48 10.48
C ALA A 226 -24.99 17.46 9.42
N PHE A 227 -24.37 18.60 9.12
CA PHE A 227 -23.20 18.65 8.23
C PHE A 227 -21.99 17.91 8.80
N ALA A 228 -21.70 18.06 10.10
CA ALA A 228 -20.59 17.35 10.73
C ALA A 228 -20.79 15.83 10.69
N LEU A 229 -21.99 15.36 11.05
CA LEU A 229 -22.32 13.93 10.98
C LEU A 229 -22.31 13.41 9.54
N SER A 230 -22.77 14.21 8.57
CA SER A 230 -22.69 13.89 7.15
C SER A 230 -21.24 13.66 6.69
N GLY A 231 -20.33 14.59 7.04
CA GLY A 231 -18.91 14.47 6.72
C GLY A 231 -18.25 13.23 7.33
N ILE A 232 -18.57 12.92 8.60
CA ILE A 232 -18.08 11.71 9.28
C ILE A 232 -18.60 10.44 8.57
N CYS A 233 -19.88 10.39 8.22
CA CYS A 233 -20.48 9.26 7.52
C CYS A 233 -19.87 9.07 6.12
N LEU A 234 -19.60 10.16 5.40
CA LEU A 234 -18.96 10.11 4.08
C LEU A 234 -17.52 9.57 4.17
N LEU A 235 -16.73 10.06 5.12
CA LEU A 235 -15.37 9.58 5.37
C LEU A 235 -15.37 8.09 5.72
N TRP A 236 -16.27 7.66 6.61
CA TRP A 236 -16.35 6.25 7.01
C TRP A 236 -16.78 5.35 5.85
N THR A 237 -17.75 5.78 5.04
CA THR A 237 -18.15 5.09 3.81
C THR A 237 -16.97 4.89 2.87
N TYR A 238 -16.17 5.95 2.65
CA TYR A 238 -14.96 5.88 1.83
C TYR A 238 -13.95 4.86 2.38
N LEU A 239 -13.69 4.87 3.69
CA LEU A 239 -12.76 3.94 4.33
C LEU A 239 -13.24 2.48 4.23
N LEU A 240 -14.54 2.22 4.44
CA LEU A 240 -15.13 0.90 4.26
C LEU A 240 -15.00 0.38 2.82
N ILE A 241 -15.21 1.25 1.81
CA ILE A 241 -15.02 0.88 0.40
C ILE A 241 -13.55 0.52 0.11
N ARG A 242 -12.59 1.31 0.64
CA ARG A 242 -11.17 0.98 0.47
C ARG A 242 -10.81 -0.35 1.13
N LEU A 243 -11.30 -0.57 2.35
CA LEU A 243 -11.10 -1.83 3.07
C LEU A 243 -11.64 -3.02 2.27
N TRP A 244 -12.86 -2.90 1.73
CA TRP A 244 -13.46 -3.95 0.91
C TRP A 244 -12.55 -4.30 -0.26
N ARG A 245 -12.11 -3.30 -1.04
CA ARG A 245 -11.22 -3.52 -2.19
C ARG A 245 -9.92 -4.22 -1.77
N TYR A 246 -9.29 -3.73 -0.70
CA TYR A 246 -8.05 -4.30 -0.18
C TYR A 246 -8.22 -5.79 0.21
N HIS A 247 -9.26 -6.09 0.99
CA HIS A 247 -9.58 -7.45 1.43
C HIS A 247 -9.76 -8.40 0.25
N ASN A 248 -10.56 -8.00 -0.75
CA ASN A 248 -10.85 -8.87 -1.89
C ASN A 248 -9.61 -9.14 -2.75
N ILE A 249 -8.75 -8.13 -2.97
CA ILE A 249 -7.48 -8.32 -3.70
C ILE A 249 -6.57 -9.27 -2.93
N ALA A 250 -6.42 -9.07 -1.62
CA ALA A 250 -5.57 -9.91 -0.79
C ALA A 250 -6.09 -11.37 -0.71
N TRP A 251 -7.41 -11.53 -0.64
CA TRP A 251 -8.09 -12.82 -0.69
C TRP A 251 -7.82 -13.55 -2.00
N GLU A 252 -8.04 -12.90 -3.15
CA GLU A 252 -7.81 -13.48 -4.49
C GLU A 252 -6.33 -13.84 -4.71
N ARG A 253 -5.41 -13.01 -4.23
CA ARG A 253 -3.97 -13.30 -4.27
C ARG A 253 -3.65 -14.55 -3.45
N THR A 254 -4.13 -14.62 -2.22
CA THR A 254 -3.85 -15.74 -1.31
C THR A 254 -4.42 -17.05 -1.86
N MET A 255 -5.67 -17.02 -2.35
CA MET A 255 -6.29 -18.14 -3.06
C MET A 255 -5.43 -18.62 -4.23
N ARG A 256 -4.94 -17.72 -5.09
CA ARG A 256 -4.09 -18.11 -6.23
C ARG A 256 -2.77 -18.73 -5.79
N LEU A 257 -2.11 -18.15 -4.79
CA LEU A 257 -0.83 -18.64 -4.29
C LEU A 257 -0.97 -20.03 -3.65
N VAL A 258 -1.98 -20.23 -2.80
CA VAL A 258 -2.24 -21.52 -2.17
C VAL A 258 -2.56 -22.59 -3.21
N ASN A 259 -3.44 -22.30 -4.18
CA ASN A 259 -3.78 -23.25 -5.24
C ASN A 259 -2.59 -23.57 -6.18
N GLY A 260 -1.66 -22.62 -6.37
CA GLY A 260 -0.46 -22.84 -7.18
C GLY A 260 0.68 -23.55 -6.46
N ALA A 261 0.71 -23.49 -5.13
CA ALA A 261 1.83 -23.99 -4.32
C ALA A 261 1.59 -25.37 -3.70
N TYR A 262 0.33 -25.78 -3.56
CA TYR A 262 -0.07 -27.00 -2.87
C TYR A 262 -0.76 -28.00 -3.81
N ASP A 263 -0.74 -29.29 -3.45
CA ASP A 263 -1.58 -30.28 -4.14
C ASP A 263 -3.07 -29.91 -3.95
N PRO A 264 -3.95 -30.30 -4.90
CA PRO A 264 -5.35 -29.86 -4.88
C PRO A 264 -6.11 -30.17 -3.58
N ARG A 265 -5.81 -31.27 -2.89
CA ARG A 265 -6.50 -31.64 -1.64
C ARG A 265 -6.08 -30.72 -0.50
N THR A 266 -4.77 -30.46 -0.37
CA THR A 266 -4.25 -29.55 0.66
C THR A 266 -4.66 -28.11 0.38
N ALA A 267 -4.56 -27.67 -0.88
CA ALA A 267 -4.98 -26.34 -1.29
C ALA A 267 -6.46 -26.07 -0.97
N MET A 268 -7.34 -27.03 -1.26
CA MET A 268 -8.77 -26.93 -0.94
C MET A 268 -9.00 -26.76 0.57
N ARG A 269 -8.36 -27.58 1.42
CA ARG A 269 -8.50 -27.47 2.89
C ARG A 269 -8.01 -26.12 3.42
N LEU A 270 -6.88 -25.62 2.93
CA LEU A 270 -6.37 -24.30 3.33
C LEU A 270 -7.33 -23.20 2.88
N CYS A 271 -7.77 -23.24 1.63
CA CYS A 271 -8.70 -22.27 1.08
C CYS A 271 -10.06 -22.26 1.80
N GLU A 272 -10.54 -23.39 2.30
CA GLU A 272 -11.75 -23.50 3.15
C GLU A 272 -11.61 -22.78 4.49
N THR A 273 -10.39 -22.66 5.02
CA THR A 273 -10.12 -21.92 6.26
C THR A 273 -9.96 -20.41 6.04
N LEU A 274 -9.84 -19.95 4.79
CA LEU A 274 -9.75 -18.52 4.50
C LEU A 274 -11.10 -17.83 4.80
N PRO A 275 -11.05 -16.63 5.42
CA PRO A 275 -12.19 -15.73 5.48
C PRO A 275 -12.86 -15.54 4.12
N PHE A 276 -14.17 -15.32 4.13
CA PHE A 276 -14.96 -15.16 2.91
C PHE A 276 -14.56 -13.91 2.12
N LYS A 277 -14.78 -13.96 0.80
CA LYS A 277 -14.71 -12.78 -0.07
C LYS A 277 -15.84 -11.81 0.29
N LEU A 278 -15.53 -10.53 0.44
CA LEU A 278 -16.54 -9.50 0.67
C LEU A 278 -17.36 -9.28 -0.61
N ASN A 279 -18.67 -9.30 -0.46
CA ASN A 279 -19.65 -9.12 -1.53
C ASN A 279 -20.89 -8.39 -0.99
N TRP A 280 -21.89 -8.16 -1.84
CA TRP A 280 -23.11 -7.41 -1.48
C TRP A 280 -24.01 -8.10 -0.44
N SER A 281 -23.85 -9.40 -0.18
CA SER A 281 -24.55 -10.09 0.92
C SER A 281 -23.80 -10.03 2.25
N THR A 282 -22.60 -9.45 2.30
CA THR A 282 -21.83 -9.31 3.54
C THR A 282 -22.24 -8.05 4.32
N ALA A 283 -22.14 -8.10 5.65
CA ALA A 283 -22.48 -6.97 6.52
C ALA A 283 -21.72 -5.67 6.17
N SER A 284 -20.52 -5.77 5.61
CA SER A 284 -19.75 -4.61 5.14
C SER A 284 -20.51 -3.80 4.08
N ALA A 285 -21.28 -4.46 3.21
CA ALA A 285 -22.11 -3.80 2.22
C ALA A 285 -23.28 -3.04 2.84
N LEU A 286 -23.91 -3.64 3.84
CA LEU A 286 -24.96 -2.98 4.62
C LEU A 286 -24.44 -1.73 5.31
N PHE A 287 -23.27 -1.78 5.97
CA PHE A 287 -22.68 -0.59 6.59
C PHE A 287 -22.38 0.51 5.60
N ILE A 288 -21.77 0.18 4.46
CA ILE A 288 -21.50 1.16 3.40
C ILE A 288 -22.80 1.83 2.95
N LEU A 289 -23.85 1.06 2.72
CA LEU A 289 -25.14 1.59 2.30
C LEU A 289 -25.75 2.52 3.37
N ILE A 290 -25.77 2.07 4.64
CA ILE A 290 -26.34 2.86 5.74
C ILE A 290 -25.58 4.19 5.90
N PHE A 291 -24.25 4.15 5.97
CA PHE A 291 -23.48 5.39 6.16
C PHE A 291 -23.53 6.30 4.93
N ALA A 292 -23.60 5.76 3.71
CA ALA A 292 -23.82 6.57 2.52
C ALA A 292 -25.17 7.30 2.56
N VAL A 293 -26.24 6.60 2.96
CA VAL A 293 -27.58 7.19 3.12
C VAL A 293 -27.61 8.24 4.23
N LEU A 294 -27.00 7.94 5.39
CA LEU A 294 -26.91 8.91 6.49
C LEU A 294 -26.10 10.15 6.11
N ALA A 295 -25.05 9.99 5.28
CA ALA A 295 -24.29 11.12 4.77
C ALA A 295 -25.16 12.05 3.92
N ILE A 296 -25.92 11.49 2.97
CA ILE A 296 -26.82 12.26 2.11
C ILE A 296 -27.93 12.92 2.93
N ALA A 297 -28.63 12.14 3.76
CA ALA A 297 -29.72 12.66 4.60
C ALA A 297 -29.25 13.75 5.57
N GLY A 298 -28.08 13.59 6.20
CA GLY A 298 -27.50 14.61 7.08
C GLY A 298 -27.17 15.91 6.33
N PHE A 299 -26.69 15.82 5.09
CA PHE A 299 -26.44 17.00 4.27
C PHE A 299 -27.75 17.74 3.94
N ASP A 300 -28.78 17.00 3.50
CA ASP A 300 -30.09 17.57 3.16
C ASP A 300 -30.77 18.24 4.35
N VAL A 301 -30.71 17.60 5.54
CA VAL A 301 -31.20 18.20 6.80
C VAL A 301 -30.44 19.48 7.13
N GLY A 302 -29.11 19.49 6.93
CA GLY A 302 -28.30 20.68 7.12
C GLY A 302 -28.76 21.87 6.29
N ILE A 303 -28.97 21.63 4.98
CA ILE A 303 -29.47 22.64 4.04
C ILE A 303 -30.88 23.11 4.43
N TRP A 304 -31.76 22.18 4.76
CA TRP A 304 -33.14 22.49 5.17
C TRP A 304 -33.20 23.38 6.42
N CYS A 305 -32.33 23.12 7.41
CA CYS A 305 -32.25 23.93 8.63
C CYS A 305 -31.79 25.36 8.33
N LEU A 306 -30.79 25.55 7.46
CA LEU A 306 -30.33 26.88 7.06
C LEU A 306 -31.40 27.66 6.30
N ALA A 307 -32.12 27.00 5.39
CA ALA A 307 -33.17 27.62 4.58
C ALA A 307 -34.38 28.12 5.41
N ARG A 308 -34.54 27.65 6.66
CA ARG A 308 -35.59 28.10 7.59
C ARG A 308 -35.13 29.18 8.58
N GLN A 309 -33.86 29.58 8.51
CA GLN A 309 -33.36 30.71 9.29
C GLN A 309 -33.60 32.06 8.59
N THR A 310 -33.75 32.04 7.27
CA THR A 310 -34.10 33.18 6.41
C THR A 310 -35.60 33.39 6.36
#